data_AF-A0A7W7RGJ6-F1
#
_entry.id   AF-A0A7W7RGJ6-F1
#
_cell.length_a   1.000
_cell.length_b   1.000
_cell.length_c   1.000
_cell.angle_alpha   90.00
_cell.angle_beta   90.00
_cell.angle_gamma   90.00
#
_symmetry.space_group_name_H-M   'P 1'
#
loop_
_entity.id
_entity.type
_entity.pdbx_description
1 polymer ?
#
loop_
_entity_poly.entity_id
_entity_poly.type
_entity_poly.pdbx_seq_one_letter_code
_entity_poly.pdbx_strand_id
1 'polypeptide(L)'
;MALDCIGGKTRLEWDGHDLLTPEGRIEVKSAAYLQSWEQKELSRIVFDIKPAEGWDHATNTHYRERTRRSEAYVFCLLKHKDKATVDPLNLDQWEFYVMATSRLTAAVGNQKTISRDSLRKHQPANASFANLREHVAEALQQSPLTNRASS
;
A
#
# COMPACT_ATOMS: atom_id res chain seq x y z
N MET A 1 7.97 -13.87 -12.38
CA MET A 1 7.29 -12.56 -12.41
C MET A 1 6.04 -12.69 -11.55
N ALA A 2 6.04 -12.07 -10.36
CA ALA A 2 5.08 -12.41 -9.30
C ALA A 2 3.73 -11.70 -9.40
N LEU A 3 3.66 -10.60 -10.14
CA LEU A 3 2.41 -10.05 -10.67
C LEU A 3 2.52 -10.12 -12.18
N ASP A 4 1.61 -10.84 -12.81
CA ASP A 4 1.53 -11.01 -14.25
C ASP A 4 0.82 -9.75 -14.76
N CYS A 5 1.54 -8.64 -14.67
CA CYS A 5 1.08 -7.35 -15.14
C CYS A 5 0.87 -7.47 -16.64
N ILE A 6 -0.33 -7.13 -17.11
CA ILE A 6 -0.68 -7.10 -18.53
C ILE A 6 0.44 -6.41 -19.32
N GLY A 7 1.18 -7.20 -20.09
CA GLY A 7 2.10 -6.77 -21.13
C GLY A 7 3.15 -5.74 -20.72
N GLY A 8 4.21 -6.17 -20.02
CA GLY A 8 5.55 -5.61 -20.22
C GLY A 8 5.74 -4.08 -20.08
N LYS A 9 4.81 -3.36 -19.45
CA LYS A 9 4.94 -1.94 -19.15
C LYS A 9 5.23 -1.76 -17.68
N THR A 10 6.52 -1.85 -17.37
CA THR A 10 7.16 -1.16 -16.27
C THR A 10 6.52 0.23 -16.10
N ARG A 11 5.95 0.50 -14.93
CA ARG A 11 5.56 1.83 -14.43
C ARG A 11 4.83 2.74 -15.43
N LEU A 12 3.49 2.72 -15.38
CA LEU A 12 2.73 3.93 -15.68
C LEU A 12 2.78 4.82 -14.43
N GLU A 13 3.83 5.63 -14.35
CA GLU A 13 3.82 6.85 -13.54
C GLU A 13 2.64 7.73 -13.99
N TRP A 14 2.02 8.39 -13.01
CA TRP A 14 0.96 9.41 -13.11
C TRP A 14 -0.51 8.96 -13.03
N ASP A 15 -0.92 8.28 -11.95
CA ASP A 15 -2.29 8.46 -11.44
C ASP A 15 -2.50 8.15 -9.94
N GLY A 16 -1.72 8.72 -9.01
CA GLY A 16 -2.07 8.68 -7.57
C GLY A 16 -2.21 7.29 -6.92
N HIS A 17 -1.67 6.24 -7.55
CA HIS A 17 -1.51 4.88 -7.03
C HIS A 17 -0.25 4.24 -7.62
N ASP A 18 0.34 3.27 -6.94
CA ASP A 18 1.62 2.66 -7.34
C ASP A 18 1.47 1.54 -8.39
N LEU A 19 0.39 0.76 -8.34
CA LEU A 19 0.13 -0.34 -9.28
C LEU A 19 -1.34 -0.35 -9.73
N LEU A 20 -1.56 -0.38 -11.04
CA LEU A 20 -2.87 -0.61 -11.64
C LEU A 20 -2.97 -2.07 -12.09
N THR A 21 -4.00 -2.77 -11.63
CA THR A 21 -4.34 -4.12 -12.07
C THR A 21 -5.76 -4.13 -12.65
N PRO A 22 -6.13 -5.11 -13.48
CA PRO A 22 -7.52 -5.28 -13.92
C PRO A 22 -8.52 -5.34 -12.75
N GLU A 23 -8.06 -5.82 -11.59
CA GLU A 23 -8.86 -5.99 -10.39
C GLU A 23 -8.96 -4.71 -9.53
N GLY A 24 -8.08 -3.73 -9.73
CA GLY A 24 -8.11 -2.44 -9.03
C GLY A 24 -6.76 -1.76 -8.86
N ARG A 25 -6.77 -0.59 -8.22
CA ARG A 25 -5.60 0.23 -7.89
C ARG A 25 -5.03 -0.16 -6.53
N ILE A 26 -3.72 -0.29 -6.47
CA ILE A 26 -2.99 -0.69 -5.27
C ILE A 26 -1.98 0.40 -4.93
N GLU A 27 -1.96 0.80 -3.66
CA GLU A 27 -0.92 1.66 -3.09
C GLU A 27 0.11 0.80 -2.37
N VAL A 28 1.39 1.04 -2.60
CA VAL A 28 2.52 0.32 -1.99
C VAL A 28 3.31 1.27 -1.09
N LYS A 29 3.44 0.93 0.19
CA LYS A 29 4.23 1.71 1.15
C LYS A 29 5.35 0.86 1.71
N SER A 30 6.59 1.26 1.48
CA SER A 30 7.77 0.55 1.99
C SER A 30 8.39 1.24 3.20
N ALA A 31 8.96 0.45 4.10
CA ALA A 31 9.74 0.92 5.25
C ALA A 31 10.82 -0.12 5.61
N ALA A 32 11.86 0.34 6.30
CA ALA A 32 12.97 -0.51 6.76
C ALA A 32 13.47 -0.04 8.13
N TYR A 33 14.03 -0.97 8.91
CA TYR A 33 14.71 -0.63 10.18
C TYR A 33 16.08 0.02 9.96
N LEU A 34 16.71 -0.30 8.84
CA LEU A 34 18.05 0.13 8.47
C LEU A 34 17.98 1.20 7.38
N GLN A 35 18.72 2.29 7.57
CA GLN A 35 18.92 3.36 6.59
C GLN A 35 20.23 3.14 5.82
N SER A 36 20.29 3.70 4.61
CA SER A 36 21.48 3.65 3.75
C SER A 36 22.65 4.46 4.32
N TRP A 37 22.38 5.48 5.13
CA TRP A 37 23.38 6.26 5.86
C TRP A 37 23.67 5.68 7.26
N GLU A 38 24.63 6.28 7.95
CA GLU A 38 24.95 5.94 9.35
C GLU A 38 23.76 6.30 10.26
N GLN A 39 23.34 5.36 11.10
CA GLN A 39 22.22 5.56 12.03
C GLN A 39 22.64 5.16 13.44
N LYS A 40 22.24 5.96 14.44
CA LYS A 40 22.52 5.67 15.85
C LYS A 40 21.63 4.56 16.42
N GLU A 41 20.42 4.42 15.87
CA GLU A 41 19.42 3.46 16.30
C GLU A 41 18.57 3.00 15.11
N LEU A 42 17.80 1.91 15.30
CA LEU A 42 16.88 1.41 14.29
C LEU A 42 15.71 2.37 14.08
N SER A 43 15.31 2.55 12.82
CA SER A 43 14.17 3.40 12.49
C SER A 43 12.87 2.85 13.04
N ARG A 44 12.01 3.73 13.57
CA ARG A 44 10.63 3.38 13.88
C ARG A 44 9.86 3.16 12.57
N ILE A 45 9.14 2.04 12.47
CA ILE A 45 8.36 1.72 11.26
C ILE A 45 7.03 2.47 11.28
N VAL A 46 6.92 3.44 10.38
CA VAL A 46 5.74 4.27 10.14
C VAL A 46 5.53 4.40 8.64
N PHE A 47 4.28 4.21 8.19
CA PHE A 47 3.88 4.35 6.80
C PHE A 47 3.06 5.63 6.61
N ASP A 48 3.27 6.33 5.50
CA ASP A 48 2.38 7.41 5.06
C ASP A 48 1.13 6.81 4.42
N ILE A 49 -0.04 7.24 4.88
CA ILE A 49 -1.37 6.83 4.41
C ILE A 49 -2.28 8.05 4.21
N LYS A 50 -1.69 9.22 3.95
CA LYS A 50 -2.42 10.49 3.83
C LYS A 50 -3.50 10.39 2.74
N PRO A 51 -4.77 10.67 3.08
CA PRO A 51 -5.80 10.84 2.06
C PRO A 51 -5.44 11.99 1.11
N ALA A 52 -5.59 11.76 -0.19
CA ALA A 52 -5.35 12.76 -1.21
C ALA A 52 -6.56 13.70 -1.33
N GLU A 53 -6.31 14.94 -1.74
CA GLU A 53 -7.38 15.83 -2.18
C GLU A 53 -7.90 15.32 -3.52
N GLY A 54 -9.21 15.10 -3.61
CA GLY A 54 -9.85 14.81 -4.90
C GLY A 54 -9.94 16.10 -5.72
N TRP A 55 -9.77 15.98 -7.04
CA TRP A 55 -10.12 17.05 -7.97
C TRP A 55 -11.40 16.64 -8.67
N ASP A 56 -12.43 17.48 -8.63
CA ASP A 56 -13.66 17.28 -9.38
C ASP A 56 -13.56 18.03 -10.72
N HIS A 57 -13.37 17.26 -11.79
CA HIS A 57 -13.28 17.80 -13.16
C HIS A 57 -14.59 18.44 -13.63
N ALA A 58 -15.75 18.04 -13.09
CA ALA A 58 -17.05 18.56 -13.52
C ALA A 58 -17.35 19.93 -12.89
N THR A 59 -16.91 20.15 -11.66
CA THR A 59 -17.14 21.42 -10.94
C THR A 59 -15.93 22.35 -10.93
N ASN A 60 -14.77 21.90 -11.43
CA ASN A 60 -13.50 22.62 -11.36
C ASN A 60 -13.14 23.03 -9.91
N THR A 61 -13.51 22.19 -8.95
CA THR A 61 -13.25 22.41 -7.52
C THR A 61 -12.61 21.18 -6.88
N HIS A 62 -11.94 21.37 -5.74
CA HIS A 62 -11.50 20.26 -4.92
C HIS A 62 -12.70 19.56 -4.28
N TYR A 63 -12.69 18.22 -4.26
CA TYR A 63 -13.63 17.45 -3.44
C TYR A 63 -13.54 17.94 -1.99
N ARG A 64 -14.71 18.21 -1.37
CA ARG A 64 -14.77 18.58 0.06
C ARG A 64 -14.22 17.49 0.98
N GLU A 65 -14.22 16.24 0.52
CA GLU A 65 -13.76 15.07 1.27
C GLU A 65 -12.44 14.53 0.70
N ARG A 66 -11.44 14.39 1.57
CA ARG A 66 -10.17 13.76 1.21
C ARG A 66 -10.32 12.25 1.24
N THR A 67 -9.89 11.57 0.17
CA THR A 67 -10.04 10.12 0.03
C THR A 67 -8.71 9.45 -0.32
N ARG A 68 -8.59 8.17 0.06
CA ARG A 68 -7.51 7.31 -0.42
C ARG A 68 -7.97 6.71 -1.75
N ARG A 69 -7.19 6.91 -2.81
CA ARG A 69 -7.60 6.62 -4.21
C ARG A 69 -7.42 5.16 -4.61
N SER A 70 -6.58 4.41 -3.89
CA SER A 70 -6.39 2.97 -4.10
C SER A 70 -7.50 2.16 -3.45
N GLU A 71 -7.82 0.98 -4.00
CA GLU A 71 -8.74 0.02 -3.40
C GLU A 71 -8.08 -0.85 -2.33
N ALA A 72 -6.76 -1.05 -2.43
CA ALA A 72 -5.96 -1.80 -1.48
C ALA A 72 -4.61 -1.11 -1.17
N TYR A 73 -4.09 -1.39 0.02
CA TYR A 73 -2.74 -1.05 0.44
C TYR A 73 -1.90 -2.32 0.63
N VAL A 74 -0.65 -2.26 0.17
CA VAL A 74 0.42 -3.21 0.50
C VAL A 74 1.51 -2.47 1.26
N PHE A 75 1.69 -2.81 2.53
CA PHE A 75 2.77 -2.28 3.36
C PHE A 75 3.93 -3.27 3.37
N CYS A 76 5.06 -2.87 2.80
CA CYS A 76 6.27 -3.69 2.69
C CYS A 76 7.26 -3.29 3.79
N LEU A 77 7.65 -4.23 4.64
CA LEU A 77 8.66 -4.03 5.66
C LEU A 77 9.89 -4.89 5.36
N LEU A 78 11.03 -4.24 5.09
CA LEU A 78 12.33 -4.90 5.18
C LEU A 78 12.65 -5.09 6.67
N LYS A 79 12.31 -6.26 7.21
CA LYS A 79 12.31 -6.55 8.66
C LYS A 79 13.70 -6.84 9.21
N HIS A 80 14.68 -7.10 8.33
CA HIS A 80 16.04 -7.43 8.73
C HIS A 80 16.74 -6.26 9.41
N LYS A 81 17.46 -6.54 10.51
CA LYS A 81 18.06 -5.52 11.39
C LYS A 81 19.57 -5.56 11.44
N ASP A 82 20.19 -6.57 10.86
CA ASP A 82 21.64 -6.67 10.77
C ASP A 82 22.12 -6.05 9.45
N LYS A 83 22.92 -4.98 9.56
CA LYS A 83 23.43 -4.23 8.41
C LYS A 83 24.46 -5.02 7.60
N ALA A 84 25.15 -5.98 8.20
CA ALA A 84 26.14 -6.79 7.50
C ALA A 84 25.50 -7.82 6.55
N THR A 85 24.26 -8.22 6.84
CA THR A 85 23.57 -9.32 6.14
C THR A 85 22.25 -8.91 5.50
N VAL A 86 21.90 -7.62 5.58
CA VAL A 86 20.71 -7.10 4.88
C VAL A 86 20.90 -7.19 3.38
N ASP A 87 19.93 -7.81 2.72
CA ASP A 87 19.86 -7.93 1.28
C ASP A 87 18.43 -7.58 0.84
N PRO A 88 18.21 -6.37 0.31
CA PRO A 88 16.90 -5.96 -0.20
C PRO A 88 16.35 -6.85 -1.33
N LEU A 89 17.20 -7.64 -1.99
CA LEU A 89 16.78 -8.61 -3.02
C LEU A 89 16.35 -9.95 -2.42
N ASN A 90 16.70 -10.22 -1.17
CA ASN A 90 16.27 -11.41 -0.46
C ASN A 90 14.85 -11.23 0.08
N LEU A 91 13.88 -11.85 -0.60
CA LEU A 91 12.45 -11.73 -0.31
C LEU A 91 12.04 -12.32 1.04
N ASP A 92 12.84 -13.21 1.63
CA ASP A 92 12.58 -13.75 2.98
C ASP A 92 12.86 -12.71 4.08
N GLN A 93 13.65 -11.68 3.77
CA GLN A 93 13.90 -10.53 4.63
C GLN A 93 12.76 -9.50 4.58
N TRP A 94 11.75 -9.71 3.74
CA TRP A 94 10.57 -8.87 3.68
C TRP A 94 9.39 -9.49 4.44
N GLU A 95 8.52 -8.61 4.92
CA GLU A 95 7.20 -8.94 5.45
C GLU A 95 6.20 -7.99 4.82
N PHE A 96 5.05 -8.51 4.39
CA PHE A 96 4.04 -7.73 3.70
C PHE A 96 2.75 -7.72 4.53
N TYR A 97 2.09 -6.58 4.59
CA TYR A 97 0.77 -6.44 5.19
C TYR A 97 -0.20 -5.92 4.14
N VAL A 98 -1.28 -6.65 3.89
CA VAL A 98 -2.28 -6.27 2.89
C VAL A 98 -3.59 -5.89 3.58
N MET A 99 -4.19 -4.78 3.18
CA MET A 99 -5.47 -4.32 3.71
C MET A 99 -6.27 -3.57 2.65
N ALA A 100 -7.57 -3.85 2.59
CA ALA A 100 -8.51 -3.06 1.78
C ALA A 100 -8.56 -1.61 2.28
N THR A 101 -8.57 -0.64 1.36
CA THR A 101 -8.62 0.79 1.69
C THR A 101 -9.89 1.16 2.46
N SER A 102 -11.01 0.48 2.19
CA SER A 102 -12.27 0.63 2.93
C SER A 102 -12.08 0.30 4.42
N ARG A 103 -11.46 -0.84 4.72
CA ARG A 103 -11.12 -1.26 6.09
C ARG A 103 -10.12 -0.31 6.75
N LEU A 104 -9.07 0.08 6.03
CA LEU A 104 -8.08 1.03 6.54
C LEU A 104 -8.76 2.36 6.90
N THR A 105 -9.59 2.90 6.01
CA THR A 105 -10.29 4.16 6.21
C THR A 105 -11.30 4.09 7.35
N ALA A 106 -12.06 3.00 7.47
CA ALA A 106 -12.95 2.78 8.62
C ALA A 106 -12.18 2.70 9.95
N ALA A 107 -10.99 2.11 9.94
CA ALA A 107 -10.16 1.94 11.13
C ALA A 107 -9.50 3.24 11.61
N VAL A 108 -9.02 4.08 10.69
CA VAL A 108 -8.14 5.22 11.03
C VAL A 108 -8.60 6.58 10.49
N GLY A 109 -9.73 6.64 9.79
CA GLY A 109 -10.28 7.87 9.22
C GLY A 109 -9.26 8.63 8.39
N ASN A 110 -9.09 9.91 8.71
CA ASN A 110 -8.20 10.84 7.99
C ASN A 110 -6.76 10.88 8.52
N GLN A 111 -6.33 9.89 9.31
CA GLN A 111 -4.94 9.79 9.77
C GLN A 111 -3.98 9.78 8.57
N LYS A 112 -2.88 10.53 8.70
CA LYS A 112 -1.88 10.70 7.64
C LYS A 112 -0.79 9.63 7.67
N THR A 113 -0.63 8.99 8.82
CA THR A 113 0.41 7.98 9.04
C THR A 113 -0.13 6.86 9.90
N ILE A 114 0.47 5.68 9.79
CA ILE A 114 0.18 4.53 10.65
C ILE A 114 1.48 3.81 11.00
N SER A 115 1.70 3.54 12.29
CA SER A 115 2.84 2.71 12.72
C SER A 115 2.56 1.23 12.47
N ARG A 116 3.60 0.42 12.27
CA ARG A 116 3.46 -1.04 12.11
C ARG A 116 2.62 -1.67 13.23
N ASP A 117 2.87 -1.29 14.47
CA ASP A 117 2.16 -1.88 15.62
C ASP A 117 0.68 -1.47 15.64
N SER A 118 0.35 -0.25 15.19
CA SER A 118 -1.04 0.17 15.01
C SER A 118 -1.70 -0.56 13.85
N LEU A 119 -1.01 -0.70 12.71
CA LEU A 119 -1.50 -1.43 11.55
C LEU A 119 -1.88 -2.88 11.95
N ARG A 120 -1.01 -3.57 12.69
CA ARG A 120 -1.26 -4.94 13.17
C ARG A 120 -2.51 -5.07 14.04
N LYS A 121 -2.89 -4.05 14.81
CA LYS A 121 -4.13 -4.06 15.63
C LYS A 121 -5.40 -4.14 14.77
N HIS A 122 -5.32 -3.69 13.52
CA HIS A 122 -6.44 -3.75 12.58
C HIS A 122 -6.44 -5.03 11.73
N GLN A 123 -5.57 -6.00 12.07
CA GLN A 123 -5.54 -7.34 11.49
C GLN A 123 -5.47 -7.31 9.94
N PRO A 124 -4.40 -6.72 9.36
CA PRO A 124 -4.11 -6.90 7.94
C PRO A 124 -3.84 -8.38 7.66
N ALA A 125 -3.96 -8.78 6.40
CA ALA A 125 -3.42 -10.06 5.97
C ALA A 125 -1.89 -9.98 6.02
N ASN A 126 -1.25 -10.89 6.76
CA ASN A 126 0.21 -11.01 6.77
C ASN A 126 0.61 -11.92 5.61
N ALA A 127 1.41 -11.39 4.69
CA ALA A 127 1.81 -12.08 3.48
C ALA A 127 3.33 -12.24 3.41
N SER A 128 3.74 -13.34 2.79
CA SER A 128 5.06 -13.50 2.18
C SER A 128 5.00 -13.03 0.73
N PHE A 129 6.13 -12.95 0.05
CA PHE A 129 6.12 -12.67 -1.38
C PHE A 129 5.36 -13.74 -2.19
N ALA A 130 5.43 -15.01 -1.78
CA ALA A 130 4.84 -16.14 -2.50
C ALA A 130 3.31 -16.08 -2.57
N ASN A 131 2.65 -15.62 -1.50
CA ASN A 131 1.19 -15.50 -1.41
C ASN A 131 0.69 -14.04 -1.47
N LEU A 132 1.56 -13.08 -1.78
CA LEU A 132 1.20 -11.66 -1.81
C LEU A 132 0.08 -11.38 -2.81
N ARG A 133 0.14 -11.99 -4.00
CA ARG A 133 -0.88 -11.82 -5.05
C ARG A 133 -2.27 -12.22 -4.57
N GLU A 134 -2.38 -13.36 -3.90
CA GLU A 134 -3.64 -13.89 -3.39
C GLU A 134 -4.28 -12.91 -2.40
N HIS A 135 -3.51 -12.46 -1.41
CA HIS A 135 -4.00 -11.50 -0.42
C HIS A 135 -4.34 -10.13 -1.02
N VAL A 136 -3.63 -9.69 -2.05
CA VAL A 136 -3.99 -8.48 -2.81
C VAL A 136 -5.33 -8.67 -3.51
N ALA A 137 -5.53 -9.79 -4.21
CA ALA A 137 -6.79 -10.09 -4.87
C ALA A 137 -7.96 -10.14 -3.88
N GLU A 138 -7.79 -10.79 -2.72
CA GLU A 138 -8.77 -10.82 -1.64
C GLU A 138 -9.11 -9.41 -1.10
N ALA A 139 -8.10 -8.56 -0.94
CA ALA A 139 -8.31 -7.18 -0.47
C ALA A 139 -9.04 -6.32 -1.51
N LEU A 140 -8.77 -6.51 -2.79
CA LEU A 140 -9.48 -5.83 -3.88
C LEU A 140 -10.96 -6.24 -3.96
N GLN A 141 -11.28 -7.52 -3.69
CA GLN A 141 -12.67 -8.00 -3.63
C GLN A 141 -13.49 -7.40 -2.46
N GLN A 142 -12.83 -6.97 -1.39
CA GLN A 142 -13.47 -6.28 -0.24
C GLN A 142 -13.81 -4.82 -0.53
N SER A 143 -13.25 -4.26 -1.61
CA SER A 143 -13.54 -2.92 -2.11
C SER A 143 -14.00 -3.03 -3.57
N PRO A 144 -15.16 -3.66 -3.86
CA PRO A 144 -15.61 -3.76 -5.24
C PRO A 144 -15.74 -2.35 -5.79
N LEU A 145 -15.19 -2.12 -6.98
CA LEU A 145 -15.41 -0.91 -7.75
C LEU A 145 -16.91 -0.65 -7.73
N THR A 146 -17.35 0.40 -7.03
CA THR A 146 -18.72 0.86 -7.15
C THR A 146 -18.99 1.07 -8.63
N ASN A 147 -20.01 0.40 -9.17
CA ASN A 147 -20.50 0.54 -10.54
C ASN A 147 -20.53 2.03 -10.94
N ARG A 148 -19.46 2.52 -11.58
CA ARG A 148 -19.43 3.78 -12.32
C ARG A 148 -19.71 3.47 -13.78
N ALA A 149 -20.91 2.94 -14.03
CA ALA A 149 -21.55 2.89 -15.33
C ALA A 149 -23.04 2.65 -15.10
N SER A 150 -23.80 3.75 -14.92
CA SER A 150 -25.21 3.90 -15.30
C SER A 150 -25.75 5.20 -14.68
N SER A 151 -25.66 6.29 -15.43
CA SER A 151 -26.67 7.37 -15.58
C SER A 151 -26.11 8.40 -16.54
#